data_AF-A0A3F3PM79-F1
#
_entry.id   AF-A0A3F3PM79-F1
#
_cell.length_a   1.000
_cell.length_b   1.000
_cell.length_c   1.000
_cell.angle_alpha   90.00
_cell.angle_beta   90.00
_cell.angle_gamma   90.00
#
_symmetry.space_group_name_H-M   'P 1'
#
loop_
_entity.id
_entity.type
_entity.pdbx_description
1 polymer ?
#
loop_
_entity_poly.entity_id
_entity_poly.type
_entity_poly.pdbx_seq_one_letter_code
_entity_poly.pdbx_strand_id
1 'polypeptide(L)'
;MGLALLRINKTKEQWRVKIAKALVDKSKNHKKSKLLGDWARRYAMFLLPFITTMREGVEAVVFVGGVSLGYPATAFPLPVFTGMLTGVTCGYLIYRGGNAMSIQLFLIASTCVLYLIAAGMFSKGIWDLQYYQFQMAVGSDVAEEGSGPGSYDIRETVWHVNCCNAETDNGWDVFNAILGWENTGTYGSIISYNAYWLCILLCVAYMLWEERSGKRSLRERILIVLAKIPGIKWYAKPKLDVMQEDSEEIVRAAQNGLFNEGQVEKQTVQVELK
;
A
#
# COMPACT_ATOMS: atom_id res chain seq x y z
N MET A 1 -2.12 3.11 -0.55
CA MET A 1 -1.71 1.80 -1.11
C MET A 1 -2.88 0.84 -1.32
N GLY A 2 -3.78 0.66 -0.36
CA GLY A 2 -4.92 -0.30 -0.47
C GLY A 2 -5.81 -0.12 -1.71
N LEU A 3 -6.17 1.11 -2.09
CA LEU A 3 -7.02 1.35 -3.27
C LEU A 3 -6.36 0.92 -4.58
N ALA A 4 -5.03 0.92 -4.67
CA ALA A 4 -4.29 0.44 -5.84
C ALA A 4 -4.30 -1.10 -5.92
N LEU A 5 -4.31 -1.78 -4.77
CA LEU A 5 -4.39 -3.24 -4.71
C LEU A 5 -5.77 -3.75 -5.14
N LEU A 6 -6.86 -3.01 -4.87
CA LEU A 6 -8.19 -3.36 -5.36
C LEU A 6 -8.30 -3.31 -6.90
N ARG A 7 -7.46 -2.52 -7.57
CA ARG A 7 -7.38 -2.41 -9.03
C ARG A 7 -6.33 -3.33 -9.67
N ILE A 8 -5.83 -4.34 -8.93
CA ILE A 8 -4.71 -5.18 -9.39
C ILE A 8 -4.97 -5.86 -10.74
N ASN A 9 -6.21 -6.24 -11.05
CA ASN A 9 -6.53 -6.87 -12.35
C ASN A 9 -6.26 -5.92 -13.52
N LYS A 10 -6.73 -4.67 -13.42
CA LYS A 10 -6.48 -3.63 -14.42
C LYS A 10 -5.01 -3.24 -14.48
N THR A 11 -4.36 -3.13 -13.32
CA THR A 11 -2.91 -2.85 -13.27
C THR A 11 -2.13 -3.96 -13.95
N LYS A 12 -2.44 -5.23 -13.69
CA LYS A 12 -1.82 -6.40 -14.35
C LYS A 12 -1.99 -6.34 -15.86
N GLU A 13 -3.18 -6.03 -16.37
CA GLU A 13 -3.42 -5.84 -17.80
C GLU A 13 -2.59 -4.71 -18.40
N GLN A 14 -2.58 -3.53 -17.77
CA GLN A 14 -1.76 -2.41 -18.20
C GLN A 14 -0.26 -2.73 -18.21
N TRP A 15 0.21 -3.48 -17.21
CA TRP A 15 1.61 -3.96 -17.17
C TRP A 15 1.89 -4.96 -18.27
N ARG A 16 0.97 -5.88 -18.59
CA ARG A 16 1.10 -6.81 -19.72
C ARG A 16 1.23 -6.06 -21.04
N VAL A 17 0.40 -5.04 -21.27
CA VAL A 17 0.45 -4.19 -22.48
C VAL A 17 1.77 -3.43 -22.56
N LYS A 18 2.24 -2.84 -21.45
CA LYS A 18 3.53 -2.12 -21.42
C LYS A 18 4.73 -3.02 -21.67
N ILE A 19 4.72 -4.23 -21.11
CA ILE A 19 5.76 -5.23 -21.35
C ILE A 19 5.74 -5.65 -22.83
N ALA A 20 4.56 -5.90 -23.40
CA ALA A 20 4.40 -6.21 -24.81
C ALA A 20 4.94 -5.07 -25.71
N LYS A 21 4.58 -3.81 -25.44
CA LYS A 21 5.11 -2.64 -26.18
C LYS A 21 6.63 -2.53 -26.07
N ALA A 22 7.18 -2.70 -24.88
CA ALA A 22 8.64 -2.68 -24.66
C ALA A 22 9.38 -3.84 -25.35
N LEU A 23 8.71 -4.97 -25.59
CA LEU A 23 9.27 -6.08 -26.38
C LEU A 23 9.24 -5.75 -27.89
N VAL A 24 8.17 -5.13 -28.40
CA VAL A 24 8.06 -4.72 -29.83
C VAL A 24 9.02 -3.61 -30.19
N ASP A 25 9.09 -2.57 -29.36
CA ASP A 25 9.98 -1.43 -29.61
C ASP A 25 11.46 -1.87 -29.64
N LYS A 26 11.79 -2.96 -28.93
CA LYS A 26 13.11 -3.60 -28.96
C LYS A 26 13.39 -4.25 -30.32
N SER A 27 12.41 -4.92 -30.92
CA SER A 27 12.55 -5.53 -32.26
C SER A 27 12.88 -4.48 -33.33
N LYS A 28 12.33 -3.26 -33.21
CA LYS A 28 12.57 -2.16 -34.17
C LYS A 28 13.87 -1.39 -33.98
N ASN A 29 14.51 -1.41 -32.81
CA ASN A 29 15.62 -0.51 -32.48
C ASN A 29 16.81 -1.21 -31.81
N HIS A 30 17.59 -1.94 -32.60
CA HIS A 30 18.74 -2.75 -32.13
C HIS A 30 19.95 -1.92 -31.60
N LYS A 31 20.00 -0.59 -31.81
CA LYS A 31 21.24 0.21 -31.63
C LYS A 31 21.32 1.09 -30.37
N LYS A 32 20.35 1.07 -29.45
CA LYS A 32 20.38 1.92 -28.24
C LYS A 32 20.07 1.13 -26.96
N SER A 33 20.97 0.24 -26.55
CA SER A 33 20.99 -0.24 -25.16
C SER A 33 21.99 0.57 -24.33
N LYS A 34 21.50 1.28 -23.31
CA LYS A 34 22.34 1.84 -22.25
C LYS A 34 22.74 0.67 -21.34
N LEU A 35 24.04 0.45 -21.13
CA LEU A 35 24.62 -0.59 -20.25
C LEU A 35 23.90 -0.77 -18.90
N LEU A 36 23.39 0.31 -18.31
CA LEU A 36 22.60 0.30 -17.08
C LEU A 36 21.25 -0.41 -17.21
N GLY A 37 20.59 -0.30 -18.36
CA GLY A 37 19.30 -0.95 -18.64
C GLY A 37 19.45 -2.46 -18.78
N ASP A 38 20.51 -2.92 -19.44
CA ASP A 38 20.78 -4.36 -19.57
C ASP A 38 21.20 -5.00 -18.25
N TRP A 39 22.02 -4.30 -17.45
CA TRP A 39 22.39 -4.76 -16.11
C TRP A 39 21.16 -4.84 -15.19
N ALA A 40 20.37 -3.76 -15.09
CA ALA A 40 19.15 -3.75 -14.29
C ALA A 40 18.14 -4.81 -14.74
N ARG A 41 18.07 -5.12 -16.04
CA ARG A 41 17.20 -6.19 -16.58
C ARG A 41 17.69 -7.58 -16.21
N ARG A 42 19.01 -7.81 -16.27
CA ARG A 42 19.63 -9.10 -15.91
C ARG A 42 19.46 -9.41 -14.42
N TYR A 43 19.48 -8.38 -13.57
CA TYR A 43 19.31 -8.50 -12.13
C TYR A 43 17.91 -8.13 -11.62
N ALA A 44 16.94 -7.86 -12.51
CA ALA A 44 15.61 -7.39 -12.12
C ALA A 44 14.88 -8.35 -11.17
N MET A 45 15.06 -9.67 -11.38
CA MET A 45 14.45 -10.70 -10.53
C MET A 45 15.03 -10.75 -9.11
N PHE A 46 16.24 -10.23 -8.89
CA PHE A 46 16.85 -10.12 -7.57
C PHE A 46 16.63 -8.73 -6.96
N LEU A 47 16.86 -7.68 -7.74
CA LEU A 47 16.83 -6.29 -7.29
C LEU A 47 15.45 -5.87 -6.78
N LEU A 48 14.37 -6.31 -7.44
CA LEU A 48 13.02 -5.90 -7.10
C LEU A 48 12.56 -6.45 -5.73
N PRO A 49 12.67 -7.78 -5.45
CA PRO A 49 12.47 -8.29 -4.10
C PRO A 49 13.42 -7.68 -3.08
N PHE A 50 14.69 -7.50 -3.42
CA PHE A 50 15.71 -6.96 -2.51
C PHE A 50 15.39 -5.54 -2.01
N ILE A 51 15.08 -4.61 -2.92
CA ILE A 51 14.73 -3.23 -2.58
C ILE A 51 13.45 -3.20 -1.73
N THR A 52 12.45 -4.02 -2.08
CA THR A 52 11.20 -4.11 -1.29
C THR A 52 11.49 -4.62 0.12
N THR A 53 12.24 -5.71 0.27
CA THR A 53 12.59 -6.24 1.60
C THR A 53 13.43 -5.26 2.42
N MET A 54 14.35 -4.53 1.78
CA MET A 54 15.18 -3.55 2.46
C MET A 54 14.33 -2.37 2.96
N ARG A 55 13.39 -1.86 2.15
CA ARG A 55 12.50 -0.77 2.56
C ARG A 55 11.64 -1.17 3.76
N GLU A 56 10.87 -2.24 3.61
CA GLU A 56 9.96 -2.69 4.67
C GLU A 56 10.75 -3.13 5.92
N GLY A 57 11.93 -3.72 5.73
CA GLY A 57 12.85 -4.09 6.80
C GLY A 57 13.41 -2.89 7.58
N VAL A 58 13.81 -1.82 6.88
CA VAL A 58 14.27 -0.59 7.55
C VAL A 58 13.14 0.07 8.33
N GLU A 59 11.94 0.16 7.76
CA GLU A 59 10.76 0.66 8.47
C GLU A 59 10.52 -0.16 9.75
N ALA A 60 10.51 -1.50 9.66
CA ALA A 60 10.31 -2.39 10.80
C ALA A 60 11.38 -2.24 11.90
N VAL A 61 12.66 -2.12 11.55
CA VAL A 61 13.74 -1.91 12.52
C VAL A 61 13.61 -0.57 13.22
N VAL A 62 13.21 0.48 12.51
CA VAL A 62 12.96 1.80 13.10
C VAL A 62 11.77 1.75 14.06
N PHE A 63 10.68 1.07 13.69
CA PHE A 63 9.51 0.89 14.57
C PHE A 63 9.85 0.09 15.83
N VAL A 64 10.53 -1.06 15.69
CA VAL A 64 10.96 -1.89 16.83
C VAL A 64 11.95 -1.13 17.72
N GLY A 65 12.89 -0.40 17.12
CA GLY A 65 13.82 0.46 17.84
C GLY A 65 13.08 1.53 18.65
N GLY A 66 12.10 2.20 18.05
CA GLY A 66 11.29 3.22 18.72
C GLY A 66 10.53 2.70 19.94
N VAL A 67 9.89 1.51 19.83
CA VAL A 67 9.14 0.92 20.96
C VAL A 67 10.05 0.30 22.03
N SER A 68 11.29 -0.06 21.67
CA SER A 68 12.22 -0.73 22.59
C SER A 68 12.83 0.19 23.66
N LEU A 69 12.77 1.52 23.48
CA LEU A 69 13.36 2.49 24.41
C LEU A 69 12.64 2.56 25.77
N GLY A 70 11.44 1.99 25.88
CA GLY A 70 10.60 2.06 27.08
C GLY A 70 10.52 0.78 27.93
N TYR A 71 11.13 -0.34 27.49
CA TYR A 71 10.92 -1.66 28.12
C TYR A 71 12.22 -2.36 28.56
N PRO A 72 12.20 -3.13 29.66
CA PRO A 72 13.36 -3.87 30.14
C PRO A 72 13.83 -4.94 29.15
N ALA A 73 15.16 -5.12 29.04
CA ALA A 73 15.81 -6.02 28.07
C ALA A 73 15.34 -7.49 28.15
N THR A 74 14.80 -7.92 29.30
CA THR A 74 14.30 -9.28 29.53
C THR A 74 12.95 -9.57 28.89
N ALA A 75 12.19 -8.55 28.47
CA ALA A 75 10.87 -8.72 27.87
C ALA A 75 10.91 -9.01 26.35
N PHE A 76 12.03 -8.73 25.68
CA PHE A 76 12.16 -8.87 24.22
C PHE A 76 12.32 -10.29 23.66
N PRO A 77 12.96 -11.26 24.34
CA PRO A 77 13.21 -12.58 23.74
C PRO A 77 11.93 -13.30 23.33
N LEU A 78 10.89 -13.23 24.17
CA LEU A 78 9.66 -13.98 23.97
C LEU A 78 8.85 -13.48 22.75
N PRO A 79 8.61 -12.17 22.57
CA PRO A 79 8.04 -11.61 21.34
C PRO A 79 8.85 -11.91 20.06
N VAL A 80 10.18 -11.93 20.14
CA VAL A 80 11.04 -12.23 18.98
C VAL A 80 10.86 -13.68 18.53
N PHE A 81 10.87 -14.63 19.46
CA PHE A 81 10.65 -16.05 19.12
C PHE A 81 9.24 -16.31 18.61
N THR A 82 8.22 -15.77 19.26
CA THR A 82 6.82 -15.95 18.83
C THR A 82 6.56 -15.27 17.48
N GLY A 83 7.12 -14.08 17.25
CA GLY A 83 7.08 -13.37 15.97
C GLY A 83 7.77 -14.14 14.85
N MET A 84 8.96 -14.68 15.10
CA MET A 84 9.68 -15.51 14.14
C MET A 84 8.90 -16.79 13.80
N LEU A 85 8.38 -17.49 14.81
CA LEU A 85 7.59 -18.71 14.62
C LEU A 85 6.31 -18.43 13.83
N THR A 86 5.60 -17.36 14.17
CA THR A 86 4.39 -16.92 13.47
C THR A 86 4.69 -16.52 12.04
N GLY A 87 5.79 -15.77 11.81
CA GLY A 87 6.23 -15.36 10.48
C GLY A 87 6.57 -16.55 9.58
N VAL A 88 7.33 -17.52 10.08
CA VAL A 88 7.64 -18.76 9.35
C VAL A 88 6.37 -19.55 9.04
N THR A 89 5.46 -19.65 10.01
CA THR A 89 4.18 -20.36 9.84
C THR A 89 3.31 -19.70 8.77
N CYS A 90 3.11 -18.39 8.86
CA CYS A 90 2.38 -17.61 7.86
C CYS A 90 3.04 -17.68 6.47
N GLY A 91 4.36 -17.59 6.40
CA GLY A 91 5.12 -17.72 5.15
C GLY A 91 4.94 -19.10 4.51
N TYR A 92 4.98 -20.17 5.31
CA TYR A 92 4.72 -21.54 4.86
C TYR A 92 3.27 -21.71 4.37
N LEU A 93 2.29 -21.17 5.10
CA LEU A 93 0.89 -21.18 4.70
C LEU A 93 0.64 -20.45 3.38
N ILE A 94 1.30 -19.31 3.16
CA ILE A 94 1.22 -18.57 1.89
C ILE A 94 1.90 -19.35 0.76
N TYR A 95 3.08 -19.94 0.99
CA TYR A 95 3.78 -20.73 -0.01
C TYR A 95 2.94 -21.92 -0.49
N ARG A 96 2.32 -22.66 0.44
CA ARG A 96 1.45 -23.79 0.12
C ARG A 96 0.09 -23.34 -0.43
N GLY A 97 -0.46 -22.26 0.12
CA GLY A 97 -1.75 -21.68 -0.25
C GLY A 97 -1.74 -20.95 -1.60
N GLY A 98 -0.57 -20.51 -2.08
CA GLY A 98 -0.44 -19.78 -3.34
C GLY A 98 -0.85 -20.56 -4.59
N ASN A 99 -0.88 -21.90 -4.52
CA ASN A 99 -1.37 -22.75 -5.61
C ASN A 99 -2.88 -23.03 -5.53
N ALA A 100 -3.52 -22.82 -4.38
CA ALA A 100 -4.92 -23.19 -4.12
C ALA A 100 -5.87 -21.98 -3.93
N MET A 101 -5.37 -20.86 -3.43
CA MET A 101 -6.15 -19.65 -3.17
C MET A 101 -6.09 -18.68 -4.36
N SER A 102 -7.23 -18.07 -4.71
CA SER A 102 -7.21 -16.97 -5.66
C SER A 102 -6.44 -15.81 -5.05
N ILE A 103 -5.39 -15.35 -5.75
CA ILE A 103 -4.57 -14.19 -5.35
C ILE A 103 -5.47 -12.98 -5.01
N GLN A 104 -6.61 -12.88 -5.68
CA GLN A 104 -7.62 -11.84 -5.44
C GLN A 104 -8.22 -11.89 -4.03
N LEU A 105 -8.59 -13.06 -3.50
CA LEU A 105 -9.18 -13.16 -2.17
C LEU A 105 -8.16 -12.81 -1.09
N PHE A 106 -6.91 -13.24 -1.26
CA PHE A 106 -5.81 -12.86 -0.38
C PHE A 106 -5.58 -11.34 -0.35
N LEU A 107 -5.58 -10.70 -1.52
CA LEU A 107 -5.41 -9.25 -1.62
C LEU A 107 -6.59 -8.48 -1.04
N ILE A 108 -7.82 -8.94 -1.23
CA ILE A 108 -8.99 -8.30 -0.62
C ILE A 108 -8.87 -8.39 0.91
N ALA A 109 -8.61 -9.58 1.45
CA ALA A 109 -8.47 -9.78 2.88
C ALA A 109 -7.34 -8.91 3.48
N SER A 110 -6.16 -8.86 2.84
CA SER A 110 -5.05 -8.03 3.31
C SER A 110 -5.38 -6.53 3.22
N THR A 111 -6.08 -6.08 2.18
CA THR A 111 -6.52 -4.67 2.09
C THR A 111 -7.54 -4.30 3.17
N CYS A 112 -8.45 -5.21 3.53
CA CYS A 112 -9.39 -4.98 4.63
C CYS A 112 -8.65 -4.80 5.96
N VAL A 113 -7.67 -5.66 6.25
CA VAL A 113 -6.85 -5.53 7.46
C VAL A 113 -6.06 -4.22 7.46
N LEU A 114 -5.45 -3.84 6.32
CA LEU A 114 -4.73 -2.57 6.20
C LEU A 114 -5.64 -1.35 6.43
N TYR A 115 -6.89 -1.39 5.99
CA TYR A 115 -7.85 -0.31 6.25
C TYR A 115 -8.28 -0.24 7.71
N LEU A 116 -8.45 -1.38 8.38
CA LEU A 116 -8.76 -1.42 9.81
C LEU A 116 -7.62 -0.80 10.63
N ILE A 117 -6.37 -1.19 10.37
CA ILE A 117 -5.20 -0.65 11.06
C ILE A 117 -5.06 0.85 10.80
N ALA A 118 -5.22 1.28 9.55
CA ALA A 118 -5.12 2.70 9.21
C ALA A 118 -6.23 3.54 9.88
N ALA A 119 -7.45 3.01 10.00
CA ALA A 119 -8.53 3.66 10.74
C ALA A 119 -8.20 3.79 12.23
N GLY A 120 -7.68 2.72 12.84
CA GLY A 120 -7.25 2.69 14.23
C GLY A 120 -6.13 3.70 14.52
N MET A 121 -5.07 3.69 13.71
CA MET A 121 -3.95 4.64 13.84
C MET A 121 -4.39 6.09 13.65
N PHE A 122 -5.35 6.36 12.75
CA PHE A 122 -5.88 7.71 12.55
C PHE A 122 -6.67 8.20 13.77
N SER A 123 -7.55 7.35 14.31
CA SER A 123 -8.31 7.63 15.53
C SER A 123 -7.40 7.86 16.72
N LYS A 124 -6.39 7.01 16.89
CA LYS A 124 -5.38 7.14 17.95
C LYS A 124 -4.63 8.46 17.86
N GLY A 125 -4.17 8.85 16.68
CA GLY A 125 -3.45 10.12 16.52
C GLY A 125 -4.27 11.35 16.91
N ILE A 126 -5.60 11.33 16.71
CA ILE A 126 -6.49 12.39 17.18
C ILE A 126 -6.65 12.34 18.70
N TRP A 127 -6.81 11.14 19.26
CA TRP A 127 -6.89 10.94 20.70
C TRP A 127 -5.62 11.44 21.41
N ASP A 128 -4.43 11.07 20.94
CA ASP A 128 -3.14 11.50 21.49
C ASP A 128 -3.01 13.03 21.51
N LEU A 129 -3.50 13.71 20.46
CA LEU A 129 -3.52 15.17 20.38
C LEU A 129 -4.47 15.81 21.39
N GLN A 130 -5.65 15.23 21.59
CA GLN A 130 -6.62 15.71 22.59
C GLN A 130 -6.12 15.45 24.01
N TYR A 131 -5.56 14.26 24.25
CA TYR A 131 -4.96 13.89 25.53
C TYR A 131 -3.81 14.81 25.90
N TYR A 132 -2.93 15.13 24.95
CA TYR A 132 -1.86 16.11 25.16
C TYR A 132 -2.39 17.52 25.51
N GLN A 133 -3.46 17.98 24.85
CA GLN A 133 -4.09 19.27 25.18
C GLN A 133 -4.68 19.27 26.58
N PHE A 134 -5.33 18.16 26.97
CA PHE A 134 -5.88 17.99 28.32
C PHE A 134 -4.78 17.99 29.38
N GLN A 135 -3.71 17.22 29.19
CA GLN A 135 -2.55 17.19 30.10
C GLN A 135 -1.97 18.59 30.31
N MET A 136 -1.83 19.38 29.24
CA MET A 136 -1.33 20.75 29.31
C MET A 136 -2.30 21.71 30.04
N ALA A 137 -3.61 21.48 29.92
CA ALA A 137 -4.63 22.29 30.61
C ALA A 137 -4.72 22.00 32.11
N VAL A 138 -4.55 20.74 32.52
CA VAL A 138 -4.56 20.32 33.93
C VAL A 138 -3.24 20.71 34.63
N GLY A 139 -2.13 20.77 33.89
CA GLY A 139 -0.82 21.16 34.45
C GLY A 139 -0.23 20.12 35.42
N SER A 140 -0.79 18.91 35.44
CA SER A 140 -0.35 17.75 36.22
C SER A 140 -0.20 16.55 35.29
N ASP A 141 0.58 15.56 35.73
CA ASP A 141 0.73 14.31 34.99
C ASP A 141 -0.52 13.44 35.17
N VAL A 142 -1.43 13.52 34.20
CA VAL A 142 -2.71 12.79 34.19
C VAL A 142 -2.54 11.29 33.96
N ALA A 143 -1.39 10.85 33.44
CA ALA A 143 -1.10 9.43 33.23
C ALA A 143 -0.94 8.68 34.57
N GLU A 144 -0.44 9.35 35.60
CA GLU A 144 -0.23 8.77 36.94
C GLU A 144 -1.56 8.51 37.69
N GLU A 145 -2.66 9.13 37.27
CA GLU A 145 -3.99 8.88 37.85
C GLU A 145 -4.67 7.60 37.28
N GLY A 146 -4.04 6.96 36.29
CA GLY A 146 -4.47 5.68 35.73
C GLY A 146 -5.86 5.76 35.10
N SER A 147 -6.84 5.10 35.72
CA SER A 147 -8.25 5.09 35.26
C SER A 147 -9.21 5.64 36.31
N GLY A 148 -8.69 6.40 37.27
CA GLY A 148 -9.48 7.01 38.33
C GLY A 148 -10.16 8.33 37.90
N PRO A 149 -11.12 8.84 38.70
CA PRO A 149 -11.70 10.16 38.47
C PRO A 149 -10.61 11.24 38.52
N GLY A 150 -10.43 12.00 37.43
CA GLY A 150 -9.34 12.97 37.28
C GLY A 150 -8.40 12.67 36.11
N SER A 151 -8.39 11.42 35.63
CA SER A 151 -7.56 10.96 34.49
C SER A 151 -8.09 11.34 33.11
N TYR A 152 -9.29 11.93 32.99
CA TYR A 152 -9.91 12.26 31.70
C TYR A 152 -10.80 13.51 31.75
N ASP A 153 -10.96 14.18 30.60
CA ASP A 153 -11.88 15.30 30.47
C ASP A 153 -13.33 14.82 30.33
N ILE A 154 -14.17 15.08 31.32
CA ILE A 154 -15.59 14.71 31.34
C ILE A 154 -16.39 15.42 30.23
N ARG A 155 -15.92 16.56 29.71
CA ARG A 155 -16.64 17.36 28.71
C ARG A 155 -16.47 16.82 27.29
N GLU A 156 -15.30 16.28 26.99
CA GLU A 156 -14.97 15.76 25.65
C GLU A 156 -15.07 14.23 25.55
N THR A 157 -15.32 13.55 26.67
CA THR A 157 -15.47 12.09 26.72
C THR A 157 -16.90 11.65 26.48
N VAL A 158 -17.03 10.59 25.68
CA VAL A 158 -18.29 9.91 25.39
C VAL A 158 -18.46 8.71 26.29
N TRP A 159 -17.39 7.94 26.48
CA TRP A 159 -17.36 6.83 27.42
C TRP A 159 -16.03 6.79 28.15
N HIS A 160 -16.08 6.23 29.35
CA HIS A 160 -14.92 5.83 30.10
C HIS A 160 -15.21 4.47 30.74
N VAL A 161 -14.25 3.56 30.66
CA VAL A 161 -14.31 2.24 31.31
C VAL A 161 -13.12 2.12 32.25
N ASN A 162 -13.38 1.77 33.52
CA ASN A 162 -12.35 1.67 34.56
C ASN A 162 -11.46 0.42 34.43
N CYS A 163 -11.76 -0.45 33.47
CA CYS A 163 -10.96 -1.60 33.09
C CYS A 163 -10.63 -1.50 31.60
N CYS A 164 -9.68 -2.32 31.15
CA CYS A 164 -9.28 -2.41 29.75
C CYS A 164 -8.49 -1.19 29.27
N ASN A 165 -7.67 -0.63 30.15
CA ASN A 165 -6.78 0.48 29.84
C ASN A 165 -5.58 -0.03 29.03
N ALA A 166 -5.31 0.62 27.88
CA ALA A 166 -4.21 0.22 27.00
C ALA A 166 -2.82 0.42 27.61
N GLU A 167 -2.67 1.31 28.59
CA GLU A 167 -1.38 1.62 29.22
C GLU A 167 -1.10 0.76 30.45
N THR A 168 -2.13 0.44 31.24
CA THR A 168 -1.97 -0.26 32.53
C THR A 168 -2.39 -1.72 32.50
N ASP A 169 -3.33 -2.11 31.63
CA ASP A 169 -3.80 -3.50 31.52
C ASP A 169 -3.11 -4.24 30.37
N ASN A 170 -2.45 -5.37 30.71
CA ASN A 170 -1.75 -6.19 29.74
C ASN A 170 -2.70 -6.77 28.67
N GLY A 171 -2.38 -6.57 27.38
CA GLY A 171 -3.09 -7.15 26.23
C GLY A 171 -4.06 -6.22 25.53
N TRP A 172 -4.49 -5.13 26.17
CA TRP A 172 -5.33 -4.10 25.55
C TRP A 172 -4.51 -3.13 24.67
N ASP A 173 -3.21 -3.05 24.91
CA ASP A 173 -2.19 -2.41 24.08
C ASP A 173 -2.23 -2.91 22.61
N VAL A 174 -2.48 -4.20 22.40
CA VAL A 174 -2.60 -4.79 21.05
C VAL A 174 -3.86 -4.26 20.34
N PHE A 175 -4.99 -4.18 21.04
CA PHE A 175 -6.22 -3.63 20.48
C PHE A 175 -6.13 -2.13 20.25
N ASN A 176 -5.41 -1.42 21.11
CA ASN A 176 -5.06 -0.02 20.91
C ASN A 176 -4.23 0.17 19.62
N ALA A 177 -3.17 -0.61 19.45
CA ALA A 177 -2.30 -0.51 18.29
C ALA A 177 -2.98 -0.90 16.95
N ILE A 178 -3.87 -1.91 16.97
CA ILE A 178 -4.50 -2.44 15.75
C ILE A 178 -5.82 -1.73 15.42
N LEU A 179 -6.69 -1.55 16.41
CA LEU A 179 -8.05 -1.03 16.20
C LEU A 179 -8.22 0.42 16.66
N GLY A 180 -7.23 1.00 17.36
CA GLY A 180 -7.36 2.31 17.98
C GLY A 180 -8.29 2.31 19.20
N TRP A 181 -8.40 1.16 19.88
CA TRP A 181 -9.20 1.04 21.10
C TRP A 181 -8.61 1.86 22.23
N GLU A 182 -9.45 2.62 22.93
CA GLU A 182 -9.09 3.28 24.19
C GLU A 182 -10.20 3.11 25.23
N ASN A 183 -9.81 2.96 26.50
CA ASN A 183 -10.75 2.89 27.62
C ASN A 183 -11.54 4.19 27.77
N THR A 184 -10.93 5.31 27.39
CA THR A 184 -11.50 6.65 27.40
C THR A 184 -11.76 7.12 25.97
N GLY A 185 -12.99 6.95 25.47
CA GLY A 185 -13.37 7.41 24.15
C GLY A 185 -13.77 8.88 24.13
N THR A 186 -13.07 9.72 23.37
CA THR A 186 -13.42 11.12 23.14
C THR A 186 -14.31 11.28 21.91
N TYR A 187 -15.05 12.39 21.81
CA TYR A 187 -15.81 12.70 20.58
C TYR A 187 -14.88 12.76 19.36
N GLY A 188 -13.65 13.25 19.53
CA GLY A 188 -12.67 13.37 18.45
C GLY A 188 -12.22 12.03 17.89
N SER A 189 -11.90 11.05 18.75
CA SER A 189 -11.49 9.72 18.29
C SER A 189 -12.62 9.00 17.54
N ILE A 190 -13.85 9.07 18.05
CA ILE A 190 -15.02 8.43 17.42
C ILE A 190 -15.35 9.09 16.07
N ILE A 191 -15.42 10.42 16.03
CA ILE A 191 -15.74 11.15 14.82
C ILE A 191 -14.66 10.94 13.77
N SER A 192 -13.38 10.97 14.15
CA SER A 192 -12.27 10.74 13.23
C SER A 192 -12.27 9.32 12.65
N TYR A 193 -12.57 8.30 13.46
CA TYR A 193 -12.73 6.92 12.99
C TYR A 193 -13.87 6.80 11.96
N ASN A 194 -15.03 7.38 12.26
CA ASN A 194 -16.18 7.37 11.33
C ASN A 194 -15.90 8.18 10.06
N ALA A 195 -15.23 9.34 10.18
CA ALA A 195 -14.85 10.18 9.06
C ALA A 195 -13.86 9.48 8.13
N TYR A 196 -12.92 8.69 8.67
CA TYR A 196 -12.02 7.85 7.89
C TYR A 196 -12.80 6.85 7.02
N TRP A 197 -13.73 6.10 7.61
CA TRP A 197 -14.56 5.15 6.87
C TRP A 197 -15.45 5.81 5.83
N LEU A 198 -16.03 6.96 6.16
CA LEU A 198 -16.82 7.76 5.22
C LEU A 198 -15.96 8.23 4.04
N CYS A 199 -14.73 8.68 4.30
CA CYS A 199 -13.77 9.05 3.25
C CYS A 199 -13.45 7.86 2.33
N ILE A 200 -13.17 6.69 2.90
CA ILE A 200 -12.93 5.46 2.12
C ILE A 200 -14.15 5.08 1.27
N LEU A 201 -15.35 5.13 1.84
CA LEU A 201 -16.60 4.87 1.12
C LEU A 201 -16.80 5.85 -0.03
N LEU A 202 -16.56 7.15 0.19
CA LEU A 202 -16.63 8.17 -0.86
C LEU A 202 -15.58 7.93 -1.95
N CYS A 203 -14.34 7.61 -1.60
CA CYS A 203 -13.29 7.31 -2.57
C CYS A 203 -13.64 6.07 -3.41
N VAL A 204 -14.12 5.00 -2.78
CA VAL A 204 -14.52 3.77 -3.49
C VAL A 204 -15.76 4.02 -4.35
N ALA A 205 -16.77 4.71 -3.83
CA ALA A 205 -17.98 5.08 -4.57
C ALA A 205 -17.63 5.96 -5.78
N TYR A 206 -16.70 6.90 -5.60
CA TYR A 206 -16.20 7.75 -6.68
C TYR A 206 -15.50 6.94 -7.78
N MET A 207 -14.62 6.01 -7.40
CA MET A 207 -13.95 5.13 -8.36
C MET A 207 -14.93 4.20 -9.08
N LEU A 208 -15.94 3.68 -8.37
CA LEU A 208 -16.99 2.85 -8.96
C LEU A 208 -17.88 3.66 -9.92
N TRP A 209 -18.16 4.91 -9.57
CA TRP A 209 -18.91 5.84 -10.42
C TRP A 209 -18.13 6.20 -11.70
N GLU A 210 -16.81 6.40 -11.60
CA GLU A 210 -15.90 6.60 -12.74
C GLU A 210 -15.98 5.41 -13.71
N GLU A 211 -15.95 4.18 -13.18
CA GLU A 211 -16.03 2.95 -13.97
C GLU A 211 -17.39 2.75 -14.64
N ARG A 212 -18.49 3.00 -13.91
CA ARG A 212 -19.86 2.86 -14.49
C ARG A 212 -20.21 3.95 -15.48
N SER A 213 -19.71 5.17 -15.28
CA SER A 213 -20.10 6.31 -16.11
C SER A 213 -19.37 6.34 -17.46
N GLY A 214 -18.30 5.55 -17.65
CA GLY A 214 -17.49 5.58 -18.87
C GLY A 214 -16.88 6.96 -19.19
N LYS A 215 -16.91 7.88 -18.23
CA LYS A 215 -16.45 9.27 -18.41
C LYS A 215 -14.95 9.34 -18.17
N ARG A 216 -14.28 10.19 -18.95
CA ARG A 216 -12.83 10.47 -18.86
C ARG A 216 -12.37 10.64 -17.42
N SER A 217 -11.29 9.94 -17.08
CA SER A 217 -10.76 9.87 -15.73
C SER A 217 -10.45 11.26 -15.17
N LEU A 218 -10.52 11.49 -13.85
CA LEU A 218 -10.05 12.75 -13.26
C LEU A 218 -8.64 13.08 -13.70
N ARG A 219 -7.79 12.06 -13.83
CA ARG A 219 -6.43 12.21 -14.30
C ARG A 219 -6.39 12.72 -15.73
N GLU A 220 -7.28 12.24 -16.60
CA GLU A 220 -7.40 12.74 -17.98
C GLU A 220 -7.92 14.18 -18.00
N ARG A 221 -8.92 14.51 -17.17
CA ARG A 221 -9.42 15.89 -17.04
C ARG A 221 -8.33 16.84 -16.57
N ILE A 222 -7.60 16.46 -15.52
CA ILE A 222 -6.46 17.23 -15.00
C ILE A 222 -5.39 17.36 -16.08
N LEU A 223 -5.02 16.27 -16.78
CA LEU A 223 -4.02 16.32 -17.85
C LEU A 223 -4.46 17.19 -19.05
N ILE A 224 -5.75 17.21 -19.40
CA ILE A 224 -6.30 18.10 -20.44
C ILE A 224 -6.19 19.57 -20.01
N VAL A 225 -6.54 19.87 -18.75
CA VAL A 225 -6.39 21.21 -18.17
C VAL A 225 -4.91 21.61 -18.13
N LEU A 226 -4.04 20.69 -17.69
CA LEU A 226 -2.60 20.90 -17.58
C LEU A 226 -1.92 21.07 -18.95
N ALA A 227 -2.42 20.39 -19.98
CA ALA A 227 -1.96 20.54 -21.37
C ALA A 227 -2.34 21.89 -21.98
N LYS A 228 -3.32 22.60 -21.40
CA LYS A 228 -3.76 23.94 -21.81
C LYS A 228 -2.85 25.05 -21.25
N ILE A 229 -2.08 24.76 -20.20
CA ILE A 229 -1.16 25.72 -19.57
C ILE A 229 0.16 25.78 -20.39
N PRO A 230 0.57 26.96 -20.89
CA PRO A 230 1.85 27.13 -21.58
C PRO A 230 2.99 26.92 -20.56
N GLY A 231 3.74 25.82 -20.72
CA GLY A 231 4.84 25.42 -19.83
C GLY A 231 4.80 23.94 -19.43
N ILE A 232 3.61 23.41 -19.12
CA ILE A 232 3.44 22.01 -18.69
C ILE A 232 3.04 21.09 -19.87
N LYS A 233 2.74 21.69 -21.02
CA LYS A 233 2.36 21.00 -22.28
C LYS A 233 3.33 19.89 -22.68
N TRP A 234 4.64 20.06 -22.49
CA TRP A 234 5.65 19.06 -22.85
C TRP A 234 5.52 17.76 -22.04
N TYR A 235 5.02 17.85 -20.80
CA TYR A 235 4.82 16.71 -19.90
C TYR A 235 3.41 16.12 -20.03
N ALA A 236 2.41 16.98 -20.25
CA ALA A 236 1.01 16.57 -20.33
C ALA A 236 0.65 15.89 -21.66
N LYS A 237 1.15 16.37 -22.80
CA LYS A 237 0.82 15.82 -24.13
C LYS A 237 1.23 14.34 -24.31
N PRO A 238 2.49 13.94 -24.05
CA PRO A 238 2.91 12.54 -24.25
C PRO A 238 2.13 11.58 -23.35
N LYS A 239 1.77 12.01 -22.14
CA LYS A 239 0.97 11.21 -21.20
C LYS A 239 -0.49 11.11 -21.60
N LEU A 240 -1.04 12.13 -22.25
CA LEU A 240 -2.41 12.12 -22.77
C LEU A 240 -2.53 11.19 -23.99
N ASP A 241 -1.59 11.30 -24.94
CA ASP A 241 -1.59 10.48 -26.17
C ASP A 241 -1.46 8.98 -25.84
N VAL A 242 -0.58 8.61 -24.89
CA VAL A 242 -0.43 7.22 -24.42
C VAL A 242 -1.66 6.69 -23.68
N MET A 243 -2.46 7.56 -23.06
CA MET A 243 -3.73 7.16 -22.43
C MET A 243 -4.86 6.97 -23.45
N GLN A 244 -4.74 7.58 -24.63
CA GLN A 244 -5.77 7.59 -25.67
C GLN A 244 -5.50 6.59 -26.80
N GLU A 245 -4.28 6.05 -26.89
CA GLU A 245 -3.86 5.02 -27.85
C GLU A 245 -4.42 3.62 -27.46
N ASP A 246 -5.06 2.93 -28.42
CA ASP A 246 -5.85 1.72 -28.17
C ASP A 246 -4.99 0.51 -27.77
N SER A 247 -5.25 -0.01 -26.57
CA SER A 247 -4.45 -1.11 -25.99
C SER A 247 -4.53 -2.42 -26.77
N GLU A 248 -5.60 -2.66 -27.53
CA GLU A 248 -5.79 -3.88 -28.33
C GLU A 248 -4.93 -3.91 -29.59
N GLU A 249 -4.74 -2.77 -30.26
CA GLU A 249 -3.88 -2.66 -31.44
C GLU A 249 -2.40 -2.92 -31.10
N ILE A 250 -1.95 -2.42 -29.94
CA ILE A 250 -0.59 -2.61 -29.45
C ILE A 250 -0.32 -4.08 -29.12
N VAL A 251 -1.27 -4.78 -28.50
CA VAL A 251 -1.15 -6.21 -28.18
C VAL A 251 -1.12 -7.05 -29.45
N ARG A 252 -1.97 -6.74 -30.44
CA ARG A 252 -1.95 -7.40 -31.76
C ARG A 252 -0.63 -7.16 -32.50
N ALA A 253 -0.14 -5.93 -32.52
CA ALA A 253 1.16 -5.60 -33.11
C ALA A 253 2.31 -6.34 -32.43
N ALA A 254 2.23 -6.53 -31.10
CA ALA A 254 3.22 -7.29 -30.35
C ALA A 254 3.24 -8.77 -30.63
N GLN A 255 2.06 -9.37 -30.68
CA GLN A 255 1.93 -10.77 -31.02
C GLN A 255 2.43 -11.04 -32.45
N ASN A 256 2.08 -10.18 -33.40
CA ASN A 256 2.55 -10.27 -34.78
C ASN A 256 4.08 -10.08 -34.91
N GLY A 257 4.68 -9.18 -34.12
CA GLY A 257 6.14 -9.01 -34.08
C GLY A 257 6.89 -10.25 -33.58
N LEU A 258 6.38 -10.89 -32.52
CA LEU A 258 6.93 -12.14 -31.97
C LEU A 258 6.85 -13.31 -32.97
N PHE A 259 5.74 -13.44 -33.70
CA PHE A 259 5.61 -14.48 -34.72
C PHE A 259 6.60 -14.28 -35.88
N ASN A 260 6.83 -13.03 -36.31
CA ASN A 260 7.81 -12.73 -37.35
C ASN A 260 9.26 -12.98 -36.90
N GLU A 261 9.65 -12.58 -35.69
CA GLU A 261 11.00 -12.90 -35.15
C GLU A 261 11.24 -14.42 -35.07
N GLY A 262 10.25 -15.18 -34.61
CA GLY A 262 10.34 -16.64 -34.56
C GLY A 262 10.42 -17.33 -35.93
N GLN A 263 9.93 -16.67 -37.00
CA GLN A 263 10.12 -17.16 -38.38
C GLN A 263 11.48 -16.76 -38.95
N VAL A 264 11.96 -15.55 -38.65
CA VAL A 264 13.27 -15.06 -39.09
C VAL A 264 14.41 -15.87 -38.44
N GLU A 265 14.30 -16.19 -37.15
CA GLU A 265 15.27 -17.03 -36.43
C GLU A 265 15.30 -18.46 -36.99
N LYS A 266 14.13 -19.04 -37.30
CA LYS A 266 14.05 -20.36 -37.96
C LYS A 266 14.64 -20.35 -39.38
N GLN A 267 14.46 -19.27 -40.13
CA GLN A 267 15.06 -19.11 -41.46
C GLN A 267 16.58 -18.92 -41.39
N THR A 268 17.11 -18.16 -40.43
CA THR A 268 18.57 -17.98 -40.27
C THR A 268 19.25 -19.28 -39.87
N VAL A 269 18.66 -20.04 -38.94
CA VAL A 269 19.20 -21.35 -38.52
C VAL A 269 19.18 -22.37 -39.67
N GLN A 270 18.18 -22.35 -40.56
CA GLN A 270 18.17 -23.23 -41.74
C GLN A 270 19.18 -22.83 -42.83
N VAL A 271 19.57 -21.56 -42.91
CA VAL A 271 20.56 -21.08 -43.88
C VAL A 271 21.99 -21.39 -43.43
N GLU A 272 22.28 -21.42 -42.12
CA GLU A 272 23.60 -21.82 -41.60
C GLU A 272 23.84 -23.34 -41.60
N LEU A 273 22.79 -24.16 -41.76
CA LEU A 273 22.88 -25.62 -41.82
C LEU A 273 23.05 -26.17 -43.25
N LYS A 274 23.25 -25.31 -44.25
CA LYS A 274 23.42 -25.65 -45.67
C LYS A 274 24.78 -25.19 -46.18
#